data_AF-A0A9E1J8C4-F1
#
_entry.id   AF-A0A9E1J8C4-F1
#
_cell.length_a   1.000
_cell.length_b   1.000
_cell.length_c   1.000
_cell.angle_alpha   90.00
_cell.angle_beta   90.00
_cell.angle_gamma   90.00
#
_symmetry.space_group_name_H-M   'P 1'
#
loop_
_entity.id
_entity.type
_entity.pdbx_description
1 polymer ?
#
loop_
_entity_poly.entity_id
_entity_poly.type
_entity_poly.pdbx_seq_one_letter_code
_entity_poly.pdbx_strand_id
1 'polypeptide(L)' 'MDITRHNPGPRMSQAVEHNNVVYLAGQVASDINADISEQTRQVLAKIDALLATAGSSKSKLLWAQLWVT' A
#
# COMPACT_ATOMS: atom_id res chain seq x y z
N MET A 1 -11.82 3.78 20.15
CA MET A 1 -10.69 3.41 19.28
C MET A 1 -11.12 3.77 17.89
N ASP A 2 -10.43 4.74 17.30
CA ASP A 2 -10.88 5.39 16.07
C ASP A 2 -10.24 4.73 14.85
N ILE A 3 -10.96 4.79 13.73
CA ILE A 3 -10.49 4.30 12.44
C ILE A 3 -10.05 5.52 11.63
N THR A 4 -8.78 5.57 11.25
CA THR A 4 -8.25 6.61 10.37
C THR A 4 -8.19 6.08 8.95
N ARG A 5 -8.68 6.86 7.98
CA ARG A 5 -8.70 6.50 6.56
C ARG A 5 -7.77 7.43 5.79
N HIS A 6 -6.78 6.86 5.10
CA HIS A 6 -5.83 7.60 4.28
C HIS A 6 -6.22 7.48 2.82
N ASN A 7 -6.24 8.63 2.14
CA ASN A 7 -6.60 8.77 0.72
C ASN A 7 -7.92 8.04 0.36
N PRO A 8 -9.06 8.45 0.94
CA PRO A 8 -10.35 7.84 0.65
C PRO A 8 -10.79 8.16 -0.78
N GLY A 9 -11.02 7.13 -1.59
CA GLY A 9 -11.72 7.22 -2.87
C GLY A 9 -13.17 6.74 -2.76
N PRO A 10 -13.98 6.91 -3.83
CA PRO A 10 -15.39 6.52 -3.84
C PRO A 10 -15.62 5.02 -3.67
N ARG A 11 -14.63 4.17 -4.01
CA ARG A 11 -14.70 2.71 -3.86
C ARG A 11 -14.02 2.19 -2.59
N MET A 12 -12.88 2.76 -2.23
CA MET A 12 -12.06 2.30 -1.09
C MET A 12 -11.08 3.38 -0.62
N SER A 13 -10.61 3.26 0.61
CA SER A 13 -9.42 3.99 1.10
C SER A 13 -8.15 3.25 0.68
N GLN A 14 -7.08 3.98 0.35
CA GLN A 14 -5.80 3.35 -0.01
C GLN A 14 -5.07 2.77 1.20
N ALA A 15 -5.27 3.35 2.39
CA ALA A 15 -4.86 2.75 3.64
C ALA A 15 -5.89 3.02 4.74
N VAL A 16 -5.97 2.11 5.71
CA VAL A 16 -6.80 2.24 6.90
C VAL A 16 -5.95 1.90 8.12
N GLU A 17 -5.93 2.79 9.11
CA GLU A 17 -5.25 2.57 10.38
C GLU A 17 -6.29 2.26 11.46
N HIS A 18 -6.03 1.19 12.21
CA HIS A 18 -6.79 0.84 13.40
C HIS A 18 -5.88 0.18 14.42
N ASN A 19 -5.90 0.67 15.66
CA ASN A 19 -5.12 0.12 16.78
C ASN A 19 -3.60 -0.02 16.46
N ASN A 20 -2.99 1.04 15.92
CA ASN A 20 -1.58 1.09 15.49
C ASN A 20 -1.19 0.09 14.38
N VAL A 21 -2.17 -0.52 13.70
CA VAL A 21 -1.94 -1.38 12.54
C VAL A 21 -2.49 -0.69 11.29
N VAL A 22 -1.66 -0.59 10.27
CA VAL A 22 -2.01 0.00 8.97
C VAL A 22 -2.27 -1.13 7.97
N TYR A 23 -3.47 -1.12 7.39
CA TYR A 23 -3.88 -2.03 6.33
C TYR A 23 -3.87 -1.27 5.00
N LEU A 24 -3.13 -1.77 4.03
CA LEU A 24 -3.03 -1.20 2.69
C LEU A 24 -4.04 -1.87 1.75
N ALA A 25 -4.65 -1.10 0.85
CA ALA A 25 -5.34 -1.64 -0.31
C ALA A 25 -4.34 -2.31 -1.26
N GLY A 26 -4.82 -3.17 -2.16
CA GLY A 26 -3.99 -3.79 -3.18
C GLY A 26 -3.28 -2.75 -4.04
N GLN A 27 -1.95 -2.88 -4.16
CA GLN A 27 -1.11 -1.97 -4.93
C GLN A 27 -0.72 -2.63 -6.24
N VAL A 28 -0.95 -1.91 -7.35
CA VAL A 28 -0.66 -2.36 -8.72
C VAL A 28 0.27 -1.37 -9.42
N ALA A 29 1.05 -1.84 -10.38
CA ALA A 29 1.90 -0.98 -11.19
C ALA A 29 1.06 0.08 -11.94
N SER A 30 1.64 1.26 -12.16
CA SER A 30 1.00 2.28 -13.00
C SER A 30 1.16 1.96 -14.47
N ASP A 31 2.33 1.44 -14.86
CA ASP A 31 2.57 0.89 -16.19
C ASP A 31 2.42 -0.64 -16.14
N ILE A 32 1.33 -1.13 -16.71
CA ILE A 32 1.02 -2.57 -16.78
C ILE A 32 1.75 -3.29 -17.92
N ASN A 33 2.41 -2.55 -18.82
CA ASN A 33 3.14 -3.12 -19.94
C ASN A 33 4.64 -3.26 -19.64
N ALA A 34 5.10 -2.72 -18.51
CA ALA A 34 6.48 -2.84 -18.08
C ALA A 34 6.83 -4.27 -17.68
N ASP A 35 8.12 -4.60 -17.61
CA ASP A 35 8.56 -5.90 -17.10
C ASP A 35 8.26 -6.07 -15.60
N ILE A 36 8.36 -7.31 -15.11
CA ILE A 36 8.05 -7.64 -13.71
C ILE A 36 8.92 -6.87 -12.70
N SER A 37 10.17 -6.54 -13.06
CA SER A 37 11.08 -5.83 -12.15
C SER A 37 10.64 -4.38 -12.00
N GLU A 38 10.26 -3.74 -13.11
CA GLU A 38 9.74 -2.38 -13.14
C GLU A 38 8.38 -2.30 -12.45
N GLN A 39 7.46 -3.21 -12.76
CA GLN A 39 6.15 -3.27 -12.10
C GLN A 39 6.29 -3.43 -10.59
N THR A 40 7.18 -4.32 -10.14
CA THR A 40 7.45 -4.53 -8.72
C THR A 40 8.00 -3.25 -8.08
N ARG A 41 8.92 -2.54 -8.73
CA ARG A 41 9.48 -1.29 -8.21
C ARG A 41 8.41 -0.21 -8.04
N GLN A 42 7.50 -0.09 -9.00
CA GLN A 42 6.38 0.85 -8.93
C GLN A 42 5.41 0.52 -7.79
N VAL A 43 5.08 -0.77 -7.61
CA VAL A 43 4.23 -1.24 -6.50
C VAL A 43 4.89 -0.93 -5.16
N LEU A 44 6.17 -1.25 -4.99
CA LEU A 44 6.91 -0.97 -3.76
C LEU A 44 7.00 0.53 -3.46
N ALA A 45 7.18 1.37 -4.48
CA ALA A 45 7.18 2.83 -4.31
C ALA A 45 5.82 3.36 -3.81
N LYS A 46 4.71 2.82 -4.31
CA LYS A 46 3.37 3.16 -3.83
C LYS A 46 3.16 2.73 -2.37
N ILE A 47 3.63 1.53 -2.02
CA ILE A 47 3.60 1.04 -0.63
C ILE A 47 4.39 1.97 0.30
N ASP A 48 5.62 2.33 -0.07
CA ASP A 48 6.47 3.25 0.71
C ASP A 48 5.78 4.61 0.92
N ALA A 49 5.16 5.17 -0.13
CA ALA A 49 4.41 6.42 -0.03
C ALA A 49 3.19 6.31 0.91
N LEU A 50 2.40 5.24 0.82
CA LEU A 50 1.23 5.04 1.67
C LEU A 50 1.61 4.80 3.13
N LEU A 51 2.64 4.01 3.41
CA LEU A 51 3.15 3.81 4.76
C LEU A 51 3.60 5.14 5.40
N ALA A 52 4.25 6.01 4.62
CA ALA A 52 4.65 7.34 5.09
C ALA A 52 3.44 8.21 5.48
N THR A 53 2.29 8.09 4.78
CA THR A 53 1.06 8.83 5.16
C THR A 53 0.48 8.42 6.51
N ALA A 54 0.86 7.23 7.02
CA ALA A 54 0.47 6.71 8.32
C ALA A 54 1.64 6.71 9.33
N GLY A 55 2.72 7.46 9.07
CA GLY A 55 3.88 7.53 9.97
C GLY A 55 4.66 6.21 10.11
N SER A 56 4.50 5.29 9.16
CA SER A 56 5.15 3.98 9.13
C SER A 56 6.18 3.87 8.01
N SER A 57 6.83 2.71 7.91
CA SER A 57 7.82 2.41 6.87
C SER A 57 7.89 0.90 6.64
N LYS A 58 8.51 0.49 5.52
CA LYS A 58 8.68 -0.93 5.18
C LYS A 58 9.46 -1.75 6.21
N SER A 59 10.25 -1.12 7.08
CA SER A 59 10.94 -1.82 8.17
C SER A 59 10.00 -2.30 9.29
N LYS A 60 8.72 -1.90 9.25
CA LYS A 60 7.67 -2.27 10.21
C LYS A 60 6.60 -3.18 9.59
N LEU A 61 6.86 -3.78 8.43
CA LEU A 61 5.91 -4.69 7.79
C LEU A 61 5.67 -5.92 8.66
N LEU A 62 4.39 -6.24 8.88
CA LEU A 62 3.95 -7.44 9.59
C LEU A 62 3.66 -8.59 8.63
N TRP A 63 3.11 -8.27 7.45
CA TRP A 63 2.68 -9.23 6.44
C TRP A 63 2.61 -8.59 5.06
N ALA A 64 2.87 -9.38 4.01
CA ALA A 64 2.72 -8.99 2.62
C ALA A 64 2.19 -10.16 1.78
N GLN A 65 1.21 -9.89 0.91
CA GLN A 65 0.70 -10.86 -0.07
C GLN A 65 0.95 -10.35 -1.48
N LEU A 66 1.52 -11.23 -2.30
CA LEU A 66 1.87 -10.95 -3.67
C LEU A 66 0.98 -11.80 -4.57
N TRP A 67 0.33 -11.15 -5.54
CA TRP A 67 -0.42 -11.77 -6.61
C TRP A 67 0.41 -11.64 -7.88
N VAL A 68 0.82 -12.76 -8.46
CA VAL A 68 1.66 -12.81 -9.67
C VAL A 68 0.90 -13.60 -10.73
N THR A 69 0.95 -13.15 -11.97
CA THR A 69 0.34 -13.77 -13.15
C THR A 69 1.35 -14.55 -13.96
#